data_AF-A0A3M1I9I1-F1
#
_entry.id   AF-A0A3M1I9I1-F1
#
_cell.length_a   1.000
_cell.length_b   1.000
_cell.length_c   1.000
_cell.angle_alpha   90.00
_cell.angle_beta   90.00
_cell.angle_gamma   90.00
#
_symmetry.space_group_name_H-M   'P 1'
#
loop_
_entity.id
_entity.type
_entity.pdbx_description
1 polymer ?
#
loop_
_entity_poly.entity_id
_entity_poly.type
_entity_poly.pdbx_seq_one_letter_code
_entity_poly.pdbx_strand_id
1 'polypeptide(L)'
;EAGVDGVFYWFDNNWHYLRRWEHFHQLRSPARLAVQQAGWLADLASVQLPASDAVMSRALSMLIKLGWTDADVEERLRRMRAALS
;
A
#
# COMPACT_ATOMS: atom_id res chain seq x y z
N GLU A 1 4.16 -18.66 -4.01
CA GLU A 1 2.92 -17.97 -3.62
C GLU A 1 1.84 -19.00 -3.34
N ALA A 2 1.03 -18.83 -2.29
CA ALA A 2 0.01 -19.81 -1.86
C ALA A 2 -1.30 -19.78 -2.69
N GLY A 3 -1.33 -19.02 -3.79
CA GLY A 3 -2.49 -18.95 -4.69
C GLY A 3 -3.70 -18.19 -4.13
N VAL A 4 -3.51 -17.31 -3.14
CA VAL A 4 -4.54 -16.39 -2.64
C VAL A 4 -4.34 -15.03 -3.31
N ASP A 5 -5.20 -14.69 -4.27
CA ASP A 5 -5.08 -13.45 -5.04
C ASP A 5 -5.72 -12.25 -4.31
N GLY A 6 -5.49 -11.04 -4.83
CA GLY A 6 -6.10 -9.83 -4.30
C GLY A 6 -5.73 -9.53 -2.84
N VAL A 7 -4.53 -9.95 -2.42
CA VAL A 7 -3.94 -9.60 -1.12
C VAL A 7 -2.93 -8.50 -1.35
N PHE A 8 -3.09 -7.40 -0.63
CA PHE A 8 -2.26 -6.22 -0.78
C PHE A 8 -1.49 -5.95 0.50
N TYR A 9 -0.17 -5.96 0.39
CA TYR A 9 0.72 -5.48 1.43
C TYR A 9 1.11 -4.04 1.12
N TRP A 10 0.30 -3.09 1.56
CA TRP A 10 0.44 -1.69 1.16
C TRP A 10 1.73 -1.04 1.64
N PHE A 11 2.27 -1.49 2.77
CA PHE A 11 3.54 -0.97 3.31
C PHE A 11 4.70 -1.09 2.32
N ASP A 12 4.66 -2.12 1.46
CA ASP A 12 5.68 -2.37 0.45
C ASP A 12 5.17 -2.18 -0.99
N ASN A 13 3.97 -1.63 -1.16
CA ASN A 13 3.40 -1.33 -2.46
C ASN A 13 3.72 0.10 -2.90
N ASN A 14 3.94 0.30 -4.20
CA ASN A 14 4.36 1.59 -4.75
C ASN A 14 3.28 2.68 -4.79
N TRP A 15 2.01 2.34 -4.59
CA TRP A 15 0.91 3.23 -4.97
C TRP A 15 0.04 3.69 -3.81
N HIS A 16 0.03 2.96 -2.69
CA HIS A 16 -0.95 3.19 -1.62
C HIS A 16 -0.32 3.52 -0.26
N TYR A 17 1.00 3.68 -0.19
CA TYR A 17 1.65 4.11 1.04
C TYR A 17 2.79 5.08 0.78
N LEU A 18 2.78 6.20 1.52
CA LEU A 18 3.70 7.34 1.36
C LEU A 18 5.16 6.89 1.29
N ARG A 19 5.55 5.89 2.10
CA ARG A 19 6.90 5.31 2.17
C ARG A 19 7.52 5.01 0.79
N ARG A 20 6.74 4.55 -0.19
CA ARG A 20 7.24 4.16 -1.53
C ARG A 20 7.06 5.26 -2.59
N TRP A 21 6.53 6.42 -2.25
CA TRP A 21 6.28 7.52 -3.19
C TRP A 21 7.50 8.42 -3.39
N GLU A 22 8.62 7.87 -3.87
CA GLU A 22 9.85 8.66 -4.08
C GLU A 22 9.65 9.90 -4.95
N HIS A 23 8.81 9.78 -5.99
CA HIS A 23 8.48 10.89 -6.87
C HIS A 23 7.82 12.06 -6.12
N PHE A 24 7.04 11.76 -5.06
CA PHE A 24 6.42 12.76 -4.21
C PHE A 24 7.44 13.37 -3.24
N HIS A 25 8.24 12.54 -2.57
CA HIS A 25 9.30 13.00 -1.65
C HIS A 25 10.31 13.92 -2.34
N GLN A 26 10.61 13.66 -3.61
CA GLN A 26 11.57 14.44 -4.42
C GLN A 26 10.88 15.53 -5.26
N LEU A 27 9.56 15.69 -5.17
CA LEU A 27 8.77 16.61 -6.00
C LEU A 27 9.09 16.51 -7.50
N ARG A 28 9.22 15.28 -8.01
CA ARG A 28 9.58 15.02 -9.42
C ARG A 28 8.40 15.37 -10.31
N SER A 29 8.62 16.32 -11.20
CA SER A 29 7.66 16.75 -12.22
C SER A 29 8.39 17.26 -13.47
N PRO A 30 7.74 17.26 -14.65
CA PRO A 30 8.33 17.80 -15.87
C PRO A 30 8.58 19.32 -15.84
N ALA A 31 7.89 20.04 -14.95
CA ALA A 31 8.00 21.48 -14.77
C ALA A 31 7.92 21.84 -13.28
N ARG A 32 8.38 23.04 -12.91
CA ARG A 32 8.37 23.51 -11.52
C ARG A 32 6.94 23.54 -10.96
N LEU A 33 6.73 22.91 -9.81
CA LEU A 33 5.46 22.91 -9.10
C LEU A 33 5.28 24.22 -8.33
N ALA A 34 4.04 24.70 -8.24
CA ALA A 34 3.69 25.90 -7.47
C ALA A 34 4.15 25.80 -6.00
N VAL A 35 4.10 24.60 -5.43
CA VAL A 35 4.54 24.32 -4.07
C VAL A 35 6.04 24.62 -3.85
N GLN A 36 6.86 24.52 -4.90
CA GLN A 36 8.29 24.88 -4.87
C GLN A 36 8.54 26.40 -4.93
N GLN A 37 7.49 27.21 -5.12
CA GLN A 37 7.56 28.68 -5.06
C GLN A 37 7.02 29.21 -3.73
N ALA A 38 6.15 28.45 -3.08
CA ALA A 38 5.39 28.93 -1.93
C ALA A 38 6.22 29.02 -0.63
N GLY A 39 7.40 28.40 -0.59
CA GLY A 39 8.40 28.56 0.48
C GLY A 39 8.04 27.97 1.86
N TRP A 40 6.79 27.55 2.05
CA TRP A 40 6.29 26.96 3.30
C TRP A 40 6.32 25.43 3.33
N LEU A 41 6.66 24.77 2.21
CA LEU A 41 6.69 23.32 2.18
C LEU A 41 7.91 22.81 2.95
N ALA A 42 7.65 22.06 4.01
CA ALA A 42 8.67 21.30 4.72
C ALA A 42 9.34 20.28 3.77
N ASP A 43 10.56 19.88 4.10
CA ASP A 43 11.26 18.82 3.39
C ASP A 43 10.44 17.52 3.45
N LEU A 44 9.77 17.19 2.33
CA LEU A 44 8.93 16.00 2.21
C LEU A 44 9.74 14.70 2.31
N ALA A 45 11.06 14.75 2.04
CA ALA A 45 11.93 13.58 2.19
C ALA A 45 12.16 13.22 3.67
N SER A 46 11.94 14.16 4.59
CA SER A 46 12.12 13.96 6.03
C SER A 46 10.86 13.47 6.76
N VAL A 47 9.72 13.34 6.08
CA VAL A 47 8.45 12.96 6.71
C VAL A 47 8.55 11.56 7.30
N GLN A 48 8.31 11.45 8.61
CA GLN A 48 8.24 10.19 9.34
C GLN A 48 6.83 10.00 9.90
N LEU A 49 6.27 8.80 9.74
CA LEU A 49 4.92 8.45 10.21
C LEU A 49 4.97 7.21 11.12
N PRO A 50 5.68 7.25 12.25
CA PRO A 50 5.95 6.05 13.06
C PRO A 50 4.68 5.34 13.55
N ALA A 51 3.62 6.09 13.87
CA ALA A 51 2.32 5.52 14.25
C ALA A 51 1.66 4.76 13.09
N SER A 52 1.72 5.31 11.88
CA SER A 52 1.21 4.65 10.67
C SER A 52 2.07 3.44 10.31
N ASP A 53 3.40 3.55 10.38
CA ASP A 53 4.32 2.46 10.07
C ASP A 53 4.11 1.25 10.98
N ALA A 54 3.85 1.48 12.27
CA ALA A 54 3.56 0.42 13.25
C ALA A 54 2.29 -0.40 12.93
N VAL A 55 1.32 0.23 12.25
CA VAL A 55 0.10 -0.44 11.77
C VAL A 55 0.36 -1.09 10.41
N MET A 56 0.81 -0.29 9.45
CA MET A 56 0.89 -0.68 8.04
C MET A 56 1.89 -1.80 7.79
N SER A 57 3.02 -1.84 8.53
CA SER A 57 4.04 -2.90 8.42
C SER A 57 3.54 -4.31 8.73
N ARG A 58 2.36 -4.45 9.34
CA ARG A 58 1.74 -5.74 9.69
C ARG A 58 0.34 -5.91 9.11
N ALA A 59 -0.12 -4.94 8.32
CA ALA A 59 -1.46 -4.94 7.75
C ALA A 59 -1.46 -5.53 6.34
N LEU A 60 -2.35 -6.50 6.11
CA LEU A 60 -2.71 -6.98 4.79
C LEU A 60 -4.17 -6.60 4.52
N SER A 61 -4.46 -6.10 3.32
CA SER A 61 -5.84 -5.88 2.86
C SER A 61 -6.20 -6.91 1.81
N MET A 62 -7.42 -7.46 1.88
CA MET A 62 -7.89 -8.46 0.94
C MET A 62 -9.10 -7.93 0.17
N LEU A 63 -9.00 -7.89 -1.16
CA LEU A 63 -10.13 -7.51 -2.02
C LEU A 63 -11.28 -8.51 -1.86
N ILE A 64 -12.50 -8.01 -1.67
CA ILE A 64 -13.71 -8.80 -1.77
C ILE A 64 -14.30 -8.61 -3.16
N LYS A 65 -14.39 -9.68 -3.95
CA LYS A 65 -14.98 -9.63 -5.30
C LYS A 65 -16.45 -10.00 -5.22
N LEU A 66 -17.30 -9.18 -5.84
CA LEU A 66 -18.76 -9.41 -5.86
C LEU A 66 -19.16 -10.63 -6.70
N GLY A 67 -18.33 -11.04 -7.65
CA GLY A 67 -18.61 -12.17 -8.55
C GLY A 67 -18.16 -13.54 -8.04
N TRP A 68 -17.77 -13.65 -6.77
CA TRP A 68 -17.38 -14.95 -6.20
C TRP A 68 -18.59 -15.86 -6.01
N THR A 69 -18.43 -17.12 -6.41
CA THR A 69 -19.34 -18.20 -6.05
C THR A 69 -18.98 -18.76 -4.67
N ASP A 70 -19.88 -19.52 -4.05
CA ASP A 70 -19.59 -20.20 -2.77
C ASP A 70 -18.37 -21.11 -2.86
N ALA A 71 -18.17 -21.78 -4.01
CA ALA A 71 -17.01 -22.62 -4.26
C ALA A 71 -15.69 -21.83 -4.30
N ASP A 72 -15.71 -20.62 -4.88
CA ASP A 72 -14.53 -19.73 -4.90
C ASP A 72 -14.16 -19.27 -3.49
N VAL A 73 -15.17 -18.97 -2.67
CA VAL A 73 -14.98 -18.56 -1.27
C VAL A 73 -14.38 -19.71 -0.46
N GLU A 74 -14.92 -20.92 -0.59
CA GLU A 74 -14.42 -22.11 0.13
C GLU A 74 -12.97 -22.43 -0.25
N GLU A 75 -12.64 -22.41 -1.55
CA GLU A 75 -11.27 -22.65 -2.02
C GLU A 75 -10.32 -21.55 -1.53
N ARG A 76 -10.77 -20.29 -1.51
CA ARG A 76 -9.98 -19.18 -0.95
C ARG A 76 -9.70 -19.40 0.55
N LEU A 77 -10.70 -19.76 1.34
CA LEU A 77 -10.56 -20.04 2.78
C LEU A 77 -9.56 -21.17 3.03
N ARG A 78 -9.64 -22.26 2.25
CA ARG A 78 -8.70 -23.38 2.32
C ARG A 78 -7.26 -22.94 2.07
N ARG A 79 -7.02 -22.16 1.01
CA ARG A 79 -5.68 -21.63 0.68
C ARG A 79 -5.15 -20.65 1.72
N MET A 80 -6.02 -19.76 2.23
CA MET A 80 -5.64 -18.83 3.30
C MET A 80 -5.20 -19.56 4.55
N ARG A 81 -5.95 -20.60 4.98
CA ARG A 81 -5.57 -21.41 6.13
C ARG A 81 -4.20 -22.08 5.92
N ALA A 82 -3.98 -22.68 4.75
CA ALA A 82 -2.71 -23.32 4.42
C ALA A 82 -1.52 -22.35 4.37
N ALA A 83 -1.76 -21.06 4.06
CA ALA A 83 -0.72 -20.04 4.03
C ALA A 83 -0.36 -19.48 5.42
N LEU A 84 -1.25 -19.65 6.40
CA LEU A 84 -1.10 -19.12 7.77
C LEU A 84 -0.70 -20.18 8.80
N SER A 85 -0.84 -21.46 8.45
CA SER A 85 -0.39 -22.62 9.22
C SER A 85 1.09 -22.92 8.95
#